data_AF-A0A7S2YPR5-F1
#
_entry.id   AF-A0A7S2YPR5-F1
#
_cell.length_a   1.000
_cell.length_b   1.000
_cell.length_c   1.000
_cell.angle_alpha   90.00
_cell.angle_beta   90.00
_cell.angle_gamma   90.00
#
_symmetry.space_group_name_H-M   'P 1'
#
loop_
_entity.id
_entity.type
_entity.pdbx_description
1 polymer ?
#
loop_
_entity_poly.entity_id
_entity_poly.type
_entity_poly.pdbx_seq_one_letter_code
_entity_poly.pdbx_strand_id
1 'polypeptide(L)'
;MTASLRMALLLHVLLAGWLHFCHAGVPTPAEYFPLQWVNHDTAPQDAAGTSLSQNQTSSSFYWKQRFYRHDDFFQGPGNPIFLIMGGEGNIEPTTGLFYPVVVHRYAAALGAAVLQPEHRFYGESQPISRTTIDEARRQGQEDPRVTLLTLDQALQDALRLTRWMAQTTWNCAVHDDKSSPHYCPIIAVGGSYPGFMAAMARFRYPHLVDIGYAASAPMKFYAQQVPQTAYYQHITQVAEQAVPGCARAVQDTLQRVADYLLTSSSSVPTAATAVGVCPGTVPAYITSTQVLVQE
;
A
#
# COMPACT_ATOMS: atom_id res chain seq x y z
N MET A 1 32.22 1.82 15.35
CA MET A 1 31.50 0.65 14.78
C MET A 1 31.27 0.91 13.30
N THR A 2 31.77 0.05 12.42
CA THR A 2 31.70 0.23 10.95
C THR A 2 30.27 0.04 10.45
N ALA A 3 29.90 0.70 9.34
CA ALA A 3 28.57 0.63 8.72
C ALA A 3 28.09 -0.82 8.47
N SER A 4 29.04 -1.73 8.21
CA SER A 4 28.79 -3.17 8.03
C SER A 4 28.28 -3.87 9.31
N LEU A 5 28.76 -3.46 10.50
CA LEU A 5 28.30 -4.00 11.78
C LEU A 5 26.88 -3.54 12.14
N ARG A 6 26.50 -2.31 11.75
CA ARG A 6 25.14 -1.78 11.94
C ARG A 6 24.12 -2.51 11.06
N MET A 7 24.52 -2.92 9.87
CA MET A 7 23.68 -3.65 8.92
C MET A 7 23.42 -5.11 9.35
N ALA A 8 24.41 -5.77 9.96
CA ALA A 8 24.25 -7.12 10.52
C ALA A 8 23.36 -7.16 11.77
N LEU A 9 23.41 -6.10 12.59
CA LEU A 9 22.51 -5.92 13.74
C LEU A 9 21.06 -5.70 13.28
N LEU A 10 20.87 -4.98 12.17
CA LEU A 10 19.57 -4.72 11.54
C LEU A 10 18.85 -6.02 11.14
N LEU A 11 19.58 -6.97 10.56
CA LEU A 11 19.02 -8.26 10.12
C LEU A 11 18.55 -9.12 11.31
N HIS A 12 19.29 -9.07 12.43
CA HIS A 12 18.92 -9.80 13.66
C HIS A 12 17.70 -9.18 14.35
N VAL A 13 17.58 -7.86 14.35
CA VAL A 13 16.44 -7.15 14.96
C VAL A 13 15.15 -7.36 14.14
N LEU A 14 15.24 -7.43 12.81
CA LEU A 14 14.08 -7.66 11.94
C LEU A 14 13.50 -9.09 12.04
N LEU A 15 14.31 -10.08 12.39
CA LEU A 15 13.90 -11.50 12.43
C LEU A 15 13.41 -11.97 13.82
N ALA A 16 13.72 -11.27 14.91
CA ALA A 16 13.56 -11.78 16.27
C ALA A 16 12.27 -11.37 17.01
N GLY A 17 11.36 -10.60 16.39
CA GLY A 17 10.17 -10.08 17.06
C GLY A 17 8.85 -10.64 16.53
N TRP A 18 8.41 -11.80 17.01
CA TRP A 18 7.10 -12.36 16.68
C TRP A 18 5.95 -11.56 17.31
N LEU A 19 5.22 -10.85 16.43
CA LEU A 19 3.76 -10.64 16.37
C LEU A 19 2.99 -10.79 17.70
N HIS A 20 2.80 -9.69 18.44
CA HIS A 20 1.76 -9.56 19.48
C HIS A 20 1.02 -8.21 19.46
N PHE A 21 1.04 -7.50 18.34
CA PHE A 21 0.26 -6.28 18.19
C PHE A 21 -0.51 -6.27 16.87
N CYS A 22 -1.69 -6.89 16.89
CA CYS A 22 -2.81 -6.57 15.97
C CYS A 22 -3.48 -5.24 16.37
N HIS A 23 -2.74 -4.28 16.92
CA HIS A 23 -3.28 -2.95 17.24
C HIS A 23 -3.11 -2.02 16.04
N ALA A 24 -4.24 -1.43 15.65
CA ALA A 24 -4.43 -0.52 14.55
C ALA A 24 -3.52 0.72 14.69
N GLY A 25 -2.40 0.71 13.96
CA GLY A 25 -1.50 1.86 13.78
C GLY A 25 -1.09 2.63 15.05
N VAL A 26 -0.47 3.79 14.84
CA VAL A 26 -0.11 4.77 15.85
C VAL A 26 -0.82 6.06 15.47
N PRO A 27 -1.87 6.46 16.20
CA PRO A 27 -2.61 7.69 15.91
C PRO A 27 -1.66 8.87 15.77
N THR A 28 -1.74 9.57 14.65
CA THR A 28 -0.79 10.63 14.29
C THR A 28 -1.55 11.73 13.55
N PRO A 29 -1.33 13.01 13.85
CA PRO A 29 -1.93 14.10 13.07
C PRO A 29 -1.53 14.01 11.60
N ALA A 30 -2.47 14.30 10.69
CA ALA A 30 -2.18 14.34 9.27
C ALA A 30 -1.35 15.57 8.91
N GLU A 31 -0.31 15.36 8.12
CA GLU A 31 0.44 16.41 7.44
C GLU A 31 0.23 16.31 5.93
N TYR A 32 0.56 17.38 5.21
CA TYR A 32 0.30 17.45 3.77
C TYR A 32 1.48 18.04 3.02
N PHE A 33 1.89 17.35 1.97
CA PHE A 33 2.92 17.79 1.04
C PHE A 33 2.27 18.42 -0.20
N PRO A 34 2.36 19.76 -0.38
CA PRO A 34 1.60 20.47 -1.41
C PRO A 34 2.27 20.46 -2.80
N LEU A 35 3.51 19.98 -2.91
CA LEU A 35 4.31 20.03 -4.14
C LEU A 35 4.49 18.64 -4.76
N GLN A 36 3.51 17.74 -4.58
CA GLN A 36 3.52 16.44 -5.22
C GLN A 36 3.11 16.57 -6.69
N TRP A 37 3.77 15.84 -7.60
CA TRP A 37 3.45 15.93 -9.02
C TRP A 37 2.23 15.07 -9.37
N VAL A 38 1.31 15.64 -10.15
CA VAL A 38 0.14 14.90 -10.65
C VAL A 38 0.61 13.73 -11.52
N ASN A 39 1.58 13.99 -12.40
CA ASN A 39 2.20 13.00 -13.27
C ASN A 39 3.73 13.19 -13.26
N HIS A 40 4.46 12.17 -12.80
CA HIS A 40 5.93 12.18 -12.76
C HIS A 40 6.57 12.09 -14.15
N ASP A 41 5.90 11.53 -15.16
CA ASP A 41 6.43 11.33 -16.51
C ASP A 41 6.42 12.64 -17.33
N THR A 42 5.53 13.57 -16.97
CA THR A 42 5.40 14.90 -17.61
C THR A 42 5.79 16.02 -16.65
N ALA A 43 6.48 15.70 -15.56
CA ALA A 43 6.91 16.71 -14.61
C ALA A 43 7.96 17.65 -15.25
N PRO A 44 7.93 18.96 -14.94
CA PRO A 44 8.94 19.89 -15.42
C PRO A 44 10.36 19.43 -15.04
N GLN A 45 11.26 19.33 -16.03
CA GLN A 45 12.62 18.79 -15.85
C GLN A 45 13.47 19.62 -14.87
N ASP A 46 13.11 20.89 -14.68
CA ASP A 46 13.77 21.89 -13.83
C ASP A 46 13.68 21.56 -12.33
N ALA A 47 12.73 20.71 -11.92
CA ALA A 47 12.42 20.43 -10.53
C ALA A 47 13.03 19.12 -10.00
N ALA A 48 13.88 18.46 -10.79
CA ALA A 48 14.53 17.19 -10.44
C ALA A 48 15.92 17.34 -9.78
N GLY A 49 16.47 18.56 -9.66
CA GLY A 49 17.86 18.73 -9.20
C GLY A 49 18.25 20.00 -8.46
N THR A 50 17.49 21.11 -8.54
CA THR A 50 17.90 22.36 -7.89
C THR A 50 16.71 23.21 -7.50
N SER A 51 16.60 23.50 -6.19
CA SER A 51 15.65 24.44 -5.57
C SER A 51 14.16 24.12 -5.74
N LEU A 52 13.55 23.61 -4.66
CA LEU A 52 12.10 23.61 -4.43
C LEU A 52 11.56 25.04 -4.23
N SER A 53 11.91 25.98 -5.11
CA SER A 53 11.42 27.36 -4.99
C SER A 53 9.95 27.42 -5.42
N GLN A 54 9.14 28.03 -4.56
CA GLN A 54 7.68 28.17 -4.66
C GLN A 54 7.18 28.98 -5.87
N ASN A 55 8.01 29.23 -6.88
CA ASN A 55 7.76 30.27 -7.88
C ASN A 55 7.45 29.76 -9.30
N GLN A 56 6.95 28.52 -9.45
CA GLN A 56 6.39 28.05 -10.72
C GLN A 56 4.89 27.77 -10.59
N THR A 57 4.11 28.80 -10.93
CA THR A 57 2.65 28.91 -10.85
C THR A 57 1.96 28.30 -12.08
N SER A 58 1.86 26.97 -12.11
CA SER A 58 0.69 26.34 -12.75
C SER A 58 0.15 25.27 -11.81
N SER A 59 -1.00 25.57 -11.19
CA SER A 59 -1.66 24.72 -10.20
C SER A 59 -2.04 23.33 -10.74
N SER A 60 -2.03 23.12 -12.06
CA SER A 60 -2.39 21.86 -12.70
C SER A 60 -1.34 20.75 -12.58
N PHE A 61 -0.07 21.08 -12.30
CA PHE A 61 1.00 20.06 -12.21
C PHE A 61 1.18 19.50 -10.80
N TYR A 62 0.62 20.17 -9.79
CA TYR A 62 0.85 19.85 -8.39
C TYR A 62 -0.45 19.45 -7.68
N TRP A 63 -0.32 18.56 -6.72
CA TRP A 63 -1.39 18.19 -5.80
C TRP A 63 -0.86 18.01 -4.39
N LYS A 64 -1.81 17.91 -3.45
CA LYS A 64 -1.54 17.81 -2.03
C LYS A 64 -1.63 16.35 -1.57
N GLN A 65 -0.49 15.75 -1.23
CA GLN A 65 -0.43 14.38 -0.72
C GLN A 65 -0.47 14.38 0.81
N ARG A 66 -1.36 13.57 1.41
CA ARG A 66 -1.38 13.37 2.86
C ARG A 66 -0.26 12.43 3.28
N PHE A 67 0.36 12.70 4.41
CA PHE A 67 1.35 11.82 5.01
C PHE A 67 1.35 11.92 6.53
N TYR A 68 2.06 10.99 7.17
CA TYR A 68 2.29 10.94 8.60
C TYR A 68 3.78 10.78 8.86
N ARG A 69 4.27 11.35 9.94
CA ARG A 69 5.67 11.18 10.37
C ARG A 69 5.77 11.01 11.88
N HIS A 70 6.87 10.40 12.29
CA HIS A 70 7.28 10.33 13.68
C HIS A 70 8.80 10.38 13.75
N ASP A 71 9.33 11.44 14.33
CA ASP A 71 10.76 11.71 14.42
C ASP A 71 11.25 12.00 15.85
N ASP A 72 10.44 11.72 16.87
CA ASP A 72 10.82 11.86 18.29
C ASP A 72 12.06 11.01 18.68
N PHE A 73 12.30 9.92 17.94
CA PHE A 73 13.47 9.05 18.13
C PHE A 73 14.63 9.37 17.18
N PHE A 74 14.48 10.32 16.27
CA PHE A 74 15.50 10.59 15.27
C PHE A 74 16.74 11.23 15.89
N GLN A 75 17.90 10.59 15.75
CA GLN A 75 19.17 11.03 16.35
C GLN A 75 20.01 11.93 15.42
N GLY A 76 19.39 12.49 14.38
CA GLY A 76 20.03 13.41 13.44
C GLY A 76 20.62 12.73 12.20
N PRO A 77 21.26 13.51 11.31
CA PRO A 77 21.79 13.03 10.04
C PRO A 77 22.73 11.82 10.20
N GLY A 78 22.69 10.90 9.24
CA GLY A 78 23.42 9.63 9.32
C GLY A 78 22.60 8.46 9.90
N ASN A 79 21.42 8.73 10.47
CA ASN A 79 20.51 7.69 10.97
C ASN A 79 19.42 7.33 9.94
N PRO A 80 18.81 6.14 10.04
CA PRO A 80 17.88 5.66 9.02
C PRO A 80 16.58 6.46 8.95
N ILE A 81 15.92 6.35 7.79
CA ILE A 81 14.53 6.75 7.58
C ILE A 81 13.73 5.48 7.26
N PHE A 82 12.76 5.15 8.12
CA PHE A 82 11.75 4.15 7.79
C PHE A 82 10.68 4.77 6.92
N LEU A 83 10.60 4.32 5.67
CA LEU A 83 9.54 4.67 4.74
C LEU A 83 8.48 3.57 4.75
N ILE A 84 7.39 3.79 5.49
CA ILE A 84 6.25 2.88 5.49
C ILE A 84 5.40 3.18 4.26
N MET A 85 5.24 2.21 3.38
CA MET A 85 4.44 2.36 2.16
C MET A 85 2.95 2.39 2.52
N GLY A 86 2.27 3.50 2.25
CA GLY A 86 0.81 3.55 2.28
C GLY A 86 0.22 2.67 1.19
N GLY A 87 -0.83 1.91 1.55
CA GLY A 87 -1.45 0.92 0.67
C GLY A 87 -2.78 1.35 0.07
N GLU A 88 -3.56 0.34 -0.28
CA GLU A 88 -4.84 0.40 -0.96
C GLU A 88 -6.00 0.84 -0.06
N GLY A 89 -5.80 1.87 0.76
CA GLY A 89 -6.81 2.34 1.70
C GLY A 89 -6.61 3.77 2.19
N ASN A 90 -7.72 4.34 2.65
CA ASN A 90 -7.71 5.57 3.44
C ASN A 90 -6.90 5.37 4.72
N ILE A 91 -6.00 6.29 5.03
CA ILE A 91 -5.25 6.33 6.28
C ILE A 91 -5.85 7.46 7.12
N GLU A 92 -6.75 7.12 8.04
CA GLU A 92 -7.32 8.12 8.95
C GLU A 92 -6.32 8.51 10.03
N PRO A 93 -6.31 9.76 10.55
CA PRO A 93 -5.43 10.16 11.64
C PRO A 93 -5.53 9.30 12.90
N THR A 94 -6.70 8.70 13.16
CA THR A 94 -6.95 7.75 14.24
C THR A 94 -6.18 6.44 14.08
N THR A 95 -5.85 6.05 12.85
CA THR A 95 -4.95 4.93 12.57
C THR A 95 -3.51 5.42 12.43
N GLY A 96 -3.28 6.51 11.71
CA GLY A 96 -1.97 7.14 11.54
C GLY A 96 -0.90 6.20 10.97
N LEU A 97 0.26 6.15 11.62
CA LEU A 97 1.40 5.34 11.19
C LEU A 97 1.14 3.85 11.41
N PHE A 98 1.26 3.04 10.36
CA PHE A 98 1.18 1.59 10.46
C PHE A 98 2.41 1.02 11.19
N TYR A 99 2.29 -0.25 11.57
CA TYR A 99 3.36 -1.01 12.22
C TYR A 99 3.93 -0.31 13.48
N PRO A 100 3.18 -0.29 14.61
CA PRO A 100 3.67 0.29 15.87
C PRO A 100 5.05 -0.22 16.32
N VAL A 101 5.42 -1.44 15.93
CA VAL A 101 6.77 -1.99 16.16
C VAL A 101 7.86 -1.20 15.43
N VAL A 102 7.61 -0.73 14.21
CA VAL A 102 8.55 0.13 13.46
C VAL A 102 8.67 1.47 14.17
N VAL A 103 7.54 2.07 14.55
CA VAL A 103 7.48 3.40 15.18
C VAL A 103 8.11 3.42 16.58
N HIS A 104 7.75 2.47 17.45
CA HIS A 104 8.13 2.54 18.87
C HIS A 104 9.35 1.70 19.23
N ARG A 105 9.67 0.64 18.47
CA ARG A 105 10.82 -0.22 18.77
C ARG A 105 11.97 0.02 17.84
N TYR A 106 11.75 -0.11 16.53
CA TYR A 106 12.86 -0.03 15.58
C TYR A 106 13.37 1.40 15.41
N ALA A 107 12.47 2.38 15.34
CA ALA A 107 12.90 3.78 15.28
C ALA A 107 13.67 4.19 16.53
N ALA A 108 13.19 3.84 17.73
CA ALA A 108 13.89 4.07 18.99
C ALA A 108 15.27 3.41 19.03
N ALA A 109 15.36 2.13 18.64
CA ALA A 109 16.61 1.37 18.69
C ALA A 109 17.66 1.86 17.68
N LEU A 110 17.23 2.40 16.55
CA LEU A 110 18.10 2.81 15.44
C LEU A 110 18.30 4.33 15.35
N GLY A 111 17.68 5.10 16.25
CA GLY A 111 17.68 6.55 16.16
C GLY A 111 17.02 7.08 14.88
N ALA A 112 16.03 6.36 14.34
CA ALA A 112 15.48 6.58 13.01
C ALA A 112 14.26 7.51 13.00
N ALA A 113 14.06 8.18 11.88
CA ALA A 113 12.79 8.85 11.57
C ALA A 113 11.84 7.87 10.88
N VAL A 114 10.53 8.11 11.01
CA VAL A 114 9.49 7.32 10.33
C VAL A 114 8.62 8.23 9.47
N LEU A 115 8.35 7.81 8.24
CA LEU A 115 7.52 8.51 7.27
C LEU A 115 6.53 7.53 6.64
N GLN A 116 5.27 7.94 6.50
CA GLN A 116 4.24 7.19 5.81
C GLN A 116 3.43 8.11 4.88
N PRO A 117 3.76 8.15 3.57
CA PRO A 117 2.86 8.74 2.58
C PRO A 117 1.57 7.94 2.48
N GLU A 118 0.43 8.63 2.34
CA GLU A 118 -0.79 8.02 1.84
C GLU A 118 -0.69 7.82 0.31
N HIS A 119 -1.18 6.68 -0.16
CA HIS A 119 -1.09 6.31 -1.56
C HIS A 119 -1.96 7.22 -2.43
N ARG A 120 -1.46 7.62 -3.61
CA ARG A 120 -2.25 8.36 -4.60
C ARG A 120 -3.57 7.63 -4.90
N PHE A 121 -4.66 8.40 -5.00
CA PHE A 121 -6.04 7.96 -5.21
C PHE A 121 -6.72 7.25 -4.03
N TYR A 122 -6.05 7.10 -2.89
CA TYR A 122 -6.66 6.58 -1.66
C TYR A 122 -6.82 7.67 -0.61
N GLY A 123 -7.88 7.56 0.20
CA GLY A 123 -8.19 8.53 1.25
C GLY A 123 -8.31 9.96 0.70
N GLU A 124 -7.60 10.89 1.34
CA GLU A 124 -7.59 12.30 0.97
C GLU A 124 -6.54 12.64 -0.11
N SER A 125 -5.71 11.67 -0.48
CA SER A 125 -4.63 11.85 -1.45
C SER A 125 -5.16 11.70 -2.88
N GLN A 126 -5.80 12.75 -3.39
CA GLN A 126 -6.46 12.76 -4.71
C GLN A 126 -5.73 13.69 -5.70
N PRO A 127 -4.92 13.16 -6.64
CA PRO A 127 -4.18 13.97 -7.61
C PRO A 127 -5.04 14.75 -8.60
N ILE A 128 -6.24 14.23 -8.91
CA ILE A 128 -7.21 14.86 -9.81
C ILE A 128 -8.59 14.87 -9.15
N SER A 129 -9.40 15.86 -9.51
CA SER A 129 -10.72 16.04 -8.89
C SER A 129 -11.74 15.00 -9.37
N ARG A 130 -12.73 14.71 -8.52
CA ARG A 130 -13.88 13.87 -8.90
C ARG A 130 -14.63 14.45 -10.10
N THR A 131 -14.75 15.77 -10.19
CA THR A 131 -15.36 16.47 -11.33
C THR A 131 -14.63 16.17 -12.64
N THR A 132 -13.30 16.13 -12.63
CA THR A 132 -12.48 15.76 -13.81
C THR A 132 -12.76 14.33 -14.26
N ILE A 133 -12.85 13.39 -13.30
CA ILE A 133 -13.14 11.98 -13.58
C ILE A 133 -14.56 11.82 -14.15
N ASP A 134 -15.54 12.49 -13.55
CA ASP A 134 -16.93 12.43 -13.99
C ASP A 134 -17.14 13.09 -15.37
N GLU A 135 -16.39 14.16 -15.68
CA GLU A 135 -16.41 14.78 -17.01
C GLU A 135 -15.86 13.83 -18.08
N ALA A 136 -14.69 13.22 -17.84
CA ALA A 136 -14.10 12.25 -18.78
C ALA A 136 -15.07 11.11 -19.06
N ARG A 137 -15.72 10.57 -18.02
CA ARG A 137 -16.74 9.53 -18.15
C ARG A 137 -17.93 10.00 -19.00
N ARG A 138 -18.46 11.21 -18.75
CA ARG A 138 -19.59 11.76 -19.54
C ARG A 138 -19.24 11.96 -21.00
N GLN A 139 -18.00 12.32 -21.30
CA GLN A 139 -17.50 12.51 -22.66
C GLN A 139 -17.10 11.19 -23.35
N GLY A 140 -17.24 10.04 -22.68
CA GLY A 140 -16.80 8.75 -23.22
C GLY A 140 -15.28 8.63 -23.38
N GLN A 141 -14.52 9.43 -22.64
CA GLN A 141 -13.06 9.40 -22.61
C GLN A 141 -12.56 8.33 -21.64
N GLU A 142 -11.32 7.89 -21.83
CA GLU A 142 -10.65 7.00 -20.88
C GLU A 142 -10.60 7.65 -19.49
N ASP A 143 -10.79 6.84 -18.45
CA ASP A 143 -10.72 7.34 -17.08
C ASP A 143 -9.29 7.86 -16.82
N PRO A 144 -9.11 9.15 -16.48
CA PRO A 144 -7.79 9.75 -16.34
C PRO A 144 -6.96 9.13 -15.22
N ARG A 145 -7.57 8.32 -14.34
CA ARG A 145 -6.85 7.56 -13.32
C ARG A 145 -6.05 6.40 -13.91
N VAL A 146 -6.42 5.86 -15.08
CA VAL A 146 -5.75 4.69 -15.68
C VAL A 146 -4.26 4.96 -15.91
N THR A 147 -3.90 6.17 -16.32
CA THR A 147 -2.50 6.57 -16.56
C THR A 147 -1.79 7.07 -15.31
N LEU A 148 -2.53 7.43 -14.25
CA LEU A 148 -1.99 8.08 -13.05
C LEU A 148 -1.92 7.15 -11.83
N LEU A 149 -2.80 6.15 -11.73
CA LEU A 149 -2.81 5.15 -10.67
C LEU A 149 -1.95 3.96 -11.11
N THR A 150 -0.64 4.19 -11.16
CA THR A 150 0.35 3.16 -11.48
C THR A 150 1.34 3.00 -10.33
N LEU A 151 1.98 1.83 -10.26
CA LEU A 151 3.00 1.56 -9.26
C LEU A 151 4.18 2.55 -9.38
N ASP A 152 4.67 2.79 -10.60
CA ASP A 152 5.82 3.67 -10.83
C ASP A 152 5.53 5.10 -10.33
N GLN A 153 4.32 5.58 -10.58
CA GLN A 153 3.89 6.89 -10.11
C GLN A 153 3.77 6.97 -8.57
N ALA A 154 3.23 5.92 -7.93
CA ALA A 154 3.12 5.85 -6.47
C ALA A 154 4.47 5.70 -5.76
N LEU A 155 5.42 4.95 -6.35
CA LEU A 155 6.80 4.86 -5.84
C LEU A 155 7.51 6.21 -5.91
N GLN A 156 7.33 6.93 -7.03
CA GLN A 156 7.93 8.25 -7.19
C GLN A 156 7.32 9.28 -6.24
N ASP A 157 6.02 9.20 -5.93
CA ASP A 157 5.41 10.04 -4.89
C ASP A 157 6.11 9.87 -3.55
N ALA A 158 6.22 8.62 -3.10
CA ALA A 158 6.82 8.28 -1.81
C ALA A 158 8.28 8.75 -1.74
N LEU A 159 9.05 8.56 -2.80
CA LEU A 159 10.46 8.95 -2.86
C LEU A 159 10.64 10.48 -2.95
N ARG A 160 9.77 11.18 -3.68
CA ARG A 160 9.78 12.64 -3.75
C ARG A 160 9.48 13.25 -2.38
N LEU A 161 8.45 12.76 -1.69
CA LEU A 161 8.15 13.18 -0.33
C LEU A 161 9.31 12.88 0.63
N THR A 162 9.90 11.69 0.54
CA THR A 162 11.01 11.28 1.41
C THR A 162 12.22 12.19 1.21
N ARG A 163 12.57 12.53 -0.03
CA ARG A 163 13.65 13.48 -0.33
C ARG A 163 13.33 14.88 0.20
N TRP A 164 12.09 15.34 0.04
CA TRP A 164 11.65 16.62 0.59
C TRP A 164 11.84 16.65 2.11
N MET A 165 11.30 15.68 2.84
CA MET A 165 11.44 15.56 4.30
C MET A 165 12.91 15.47 4.74
N ALA A 166 13.71 14.66 4.05
CA ALA A 166 15.12 14.51 4.35
C ALA A 166 15.86 15.86 4.26
N GLN A 167 15.59 16.66 3.22
CA GLN A 167 16.25 17.94 2.98
C GLN A 167 15.72 19.06 3.89
N THR A 168 14.40 19.18 4.04
CA THR A 168 13.78 20.34 4.72
C THR A 168 13.65 20.17 6.22
N THR A 169 13.59 18.93 6.71
CA THR A 169 13.27 18.64 8.12
C THR A 169 14.42 17.96 8.85
N TRP A 170 15.06 16.96 8.22
CA TRP A 170 16.03 16.11 8.91
C TRP A 170 17.50 16.42 8.60
N ASN A 171 17.78 17.36 7.70
CA ASN A 171 19.13 17.70 7.25
C ASN A 171 19.93 16.45 6.77
N CYS A 172 19.20 15.54 6.13
CA CYS A 172 19.66 14.28 5.59
C CYS A 172 19.97 14.40 4.10
N ALA A 173 21.00 13.69 3.67
CA ALA A 173 21.29 13.44 2.28
C ALA A 173 20.71 12.09 1.86
N VAL A 174 19.99 12.05 0.74
CA VAL A 174 19.40 10.83 0.16
C VAL A 174 19.80 10.77 -1.31
N HIS A 175 20.97 10.21 -1.57
CA HIS A 175 21.60 10.13 -2.90
C HIS A 175 22.63 9.01 -2.95
N ASP A 176 23.22 8.77 -4.13
CA ASP A 176 24.15 7.68 -4.38
C ASP A 176 25.44 7.71 -3.53
N ASP A 177 25.91 8.89 -3.13
CA ASP A 177 27.09 8.98 -2.25
C ASP A 177 26.75 8.64 -0.79
N LYS A 178 26.91 7.36 -0.45
CA LYS A 178 26.68 6.83 0.91
C LYS A 178 27.82 7.11 1.88
N SER A 179 28.90 7.76 1.44
CA SER A 179 30.05 8.09 2.29
C SER A 179 29.85 9.37 3.10
N SER A 180 28.88 10.21 2.70
CA SER A 180 28.52 11.42 3.42
C SER A 180 28.06 11.12 4.86
N PRO A 181 28.53 11.85 5.88
CA PRO A 181 28.04 11.70 7.25
C PRO A 181 26.57 12.11 7.39
N HIS A 182 26.04 12.86 6.42
CA HIS A 182 24.63 13.24 6.35
C HIS A 182 23.77 12.20 5.62
N TYR A 183 24.37 11.16 5.03
CA TYR A 183 23.62 10.12 4.31
C TYR A 183 22.68 9.36 5.26
N CYS A 184 21.38 9.44 5.01
CA CYS A 184 20.38 8.74 5.82
C CYS A 184 19.83 7.55 5.02
N PRO A 185 20.10 6.30 5.43
CA PRO A 185 19.66 5.14 4.67
C PRO A 185 18.14 4.98 4.74
N ILE A 186 17.51 4.68 3.61
CA ILE A 186 16.05 4.47 3.54
C ILE A 186 15.74 2.98 3.64
N ILE A 187 14.88 2.66 4.60
CA ILE A 187 14.31 1.32 4.78
C ILE A 187 12.83 1.39 4.41
N ALA A 188 12.48 0.90 3.22
CA ALA A 188 11.10 0.79 2.79
C ALA A 188 10.42 -0.41 3.47
N VAL A 189 9.22 -0.23 4.01
CA VAL A 189 8.49 -1.23 4.79
C VAL A 189 7.05 -1.31 4.30
N GLY A 190 6.53 -2.52 4.10
CA GLY A 190 5.11 -2.71 3.82
C GLY A 190 4.67 -4.17 3.91
N GLY A 191 3.36 -4.38 3.97
CA GLY A 191 2.69 -5.67 3.96
C GLY A 191 1.69 -5.78 2.81
N SER A 192 1.45 -6.97 2.23
CA SER A 192 0.55 -7.14 1.07
C SER A 192 1.02 -6.33 -0.15
N TYR A 193 0.16 -5.57 -0.83
CA TYR A 193 0.54 -4.66 -1.91
C TYR A 193 1.60 -3.63 -1.47
N PRO A 194 1.51 -2.97 -0.30
CA PRO A 194 2.62 -2.18 0.26
C PRO A 194 3.94 -2.93 0.40
N GLY A 195 3.89 -4.23 0.70
CA GLY A 195 5.09 -5.08 0.73
C GLY A 195 5.70 -5.25 -0.65
N PHE A 196 4.86 -5.46 -1.67
CA PHE A 196 5.28 -5.45 -3.07
C PHE A 196 5.87 -4.08 -3.46
N MET A 197 5.25 -2.98 -3.06
CA MET A 197 5.79 -1.63 -3.27
C MET A 197 7.15 -1.46 -2.60
N ALA A 198 7.33 -1.90 -1.35
CA ALA A 198 8.61 -1.81 -0.64
C ALA A 198 9.72 -2.61 -1.35
N ALA A 199 9.40 -3.80 -1.86
CA ALA A 199 10.33 -4.57 -2.69
C ALA A 199 10.66 -3.82 -3.98
N MET A 200 9.66 -3.33 -4.71
CA MET A 200 9.86 -2.61 -5.97
C MET A 200 10.61 -1.30 -5.78
N ALA A 201 10.40 -0.59 -4.68
CA ALA A 201 11.15 0.61 -4.33
C ALA A 201 12.65 0.31 -4.24
N ARG A 202 13.02 -0.79 -3.55
CA ARG A 202 14.42 -1.24 -3.48
C ARG A 202 14.97 -1.69 -4.83
N PHE A 203 14.19 -2.45 -5.61
CA PHE A 203 14.64 -2.95 -6.92
C PHE A 203 14.80 -1.86 -7.97
N ARG A 204 13.87 -0.90 -8.03
CA ARG A 204 13.80 0.15 -9.06
C ARG A 204 14.62 1.38 -8.70
N TYR A 205 14.73 1.70 -7.41
CA TYR A 205 15.46 2.87 -6.92
C TYR A 205 16.55 2.48 -5.89
N PRO A 206 17.48 1.57 -6.23
CA PRO A 206 18.51 1.11 -5.29
C PRO A 206 19.52 2.20 -4.88
N HIS A 207 19.54 3.30 -5.65
CA HIS A 207 20.30 4.52 -5.39
C HIS A 207 19.70 5.37 -4.25
N LEU A 208 18.44 5.14 -3.88
CA LEU A 208 17.74 5.84 -2.79
C LEU A 208 17.32 4.92 -1.67
N VAL A 209 16.77 3.76 -2.01
CA VAL A 209 16.22 2.80 -1.04
C VAL A 209 17.26 1.75 -0.75
N ASP A 210 17.76 1.67 0.47
CA ASP A 210 18.81 0.73 0.88
C ASP A 210 18.25 -0.67 1.15
N ILE A 211 17.07 -0.74 1.76
CA ILE A 211 16.45 -2.00 2.20
C ILE A 211 14.95 -1.94 1.90
N GLY A 212 14.40 -3.05 1.40
CA GLY A 212 12.97 -3.27 1.27
C GLY A 212 12.53 -4.43 2.15
N TYR A 213 11.68 -4.16 3.14
CA TYR A 213 11.03 -5.17 3.97
C TYR A 213 9.61 -5.42 3.44
N ALA A 214 9.44 -6.56 2.75
CA ALA A 214 8.24 -6.93 2.02
C ALA A 214 7.47 -8.06 2.71
N ALA A 215 6.65 -7.73 3.71
CA ALA A 215 5.89 -8.72 4.46
C ALA A 215 4.69 -9.24 3.65
N SER A 216 4.55 -10.57 3.53
CA SER A 216 3.40 -11.20 2.86
C SER A 216 3.08 -10.62 1.47
N ALA A 217 4.11 -10.14 0.74
CA ALA A 217 3.95 -9.57 -0.58
C ALA A 217 3.68 -10.71 -1.60
N PRO A 218 2.57 -10.69 -2.36
CA PRO A 218 2.20 -11.80 -3.23
C PRO A 218 2.93 -11.75 -4.58
N MET A 219 4.27 -11.61 -4.54
CA MET A 219 5.14 -11.40 -5.71
C MET A 219 4.88 -12.39 -6.85
N LYS A 220 4.74 -13.69 -6.52
CA LYS A 220 4.53 -14.75 -7.51
C LYS A 220 3.15 -14.69 -8.17
N PHE A 221 2.14 -14.17 -7.46
CA PHE A 221 0.82 -13.92 -8.06
C PHE A 221 0.89 -12.78 -9.06
N TYR A 222 1.56 -11.67 -8.72
CA TYR A 222 1.76 -10.55 -9.66
C TYR A 222 2.59 -10.96 -10.88
N ALA A 223 3.61 -11.80 -10.69
CA ALA A 223 4.40 -12.36 -11.79
C ALA A 223 3.68 -13.47 -12.58
N GLN A 224 2.46 -13.86 -12.19
CA GLN A 224 1.69 -14.95 -12.79
C GLN A 224 2.47 -16.29 -12.83
N GLN A 225 3.29 -16.53 -11.82
CA GLN A 225 4.14 -17.73 -11.69
C GLN A 225 3.49 -18.84 -10.84
N VAL A 226 2.21 -18.68 -10.50
CA VAL A 226 1.43 -19.65 -9.74
C VAL A 226 0.09 -19.88 -10.43
N PRO A 227 -0.52 -21.08 -10.28
CA PRO A 227 -1.87 -21.32 -10.77
C PRO A 227 -2.87 -20.33 -10.21
N GLN A 228 -3.89 -19.97 -11.00
CA GLN A 228 -4.96 -19.07 -10.57
C GLN A 228 -5.70 -19.56 -9.32
N THR A 229 -5.74 -20.89 -9.11
CA THR A 229 -6.38 -21.53 -7.96
C THR A 229 -5.52 -21.59 -6.70
N ALA A 230 -4.23 -21.23 -6.78
CA ALA A 230 -3.27 -21.47 -5.69
C ALA A 230 -3.68 -20.79 -4.36
N TYR A 231 -4.27 -19.60 -4.43
CA TYR A 231 -4.75 -18.88 -3.25
C TYR A 231 -5.87 -19.66 -2.54
N TYR A 232 -6.90 -20.05 -3.28
CA TYR A 232 -8.04 -20.79 -2.73
C TYR A 232 -7.65 -22.20 -2.26
N GLN A 233 -6.76 -22.88 -2.99
CA GLN A 233 -6.22 -24.17 -2.56
C GLN A 233 -5.51 -24.06 -1.20
N HIS A 234 -4.73 -22.98 -1.01
CA HIS A 234 -4.08 -22.73 0.27
C HIS A 234 -5.09 -22.46 1.39
N ILE A 235 -6.13 -21.67 1.14
CA ILE A 235 -7.22 -21.45 2.11
C ILE A 235 -7.88 -22.78 2.50
N THR A 236 -8.25 -23.61 1.51
CA THR A 236 -8.86 -24.92 1.77
C THR A 236 -7.93 -25.82 2.60
N GLN A 237 -6.63 -25.82 2.29
CA GLN A 237 -5.64 -26.57 3.05
C GLN A 237 -5.53 -26.08 4.50
N VAL A 238 -5.48 -24.77 4.72
CA VAL A 238 -5.39 -24.19 6.08
C VAL A 238 -6.65 -24.50 6.88
N ALA A 239 -7.84 -24.41 6.27
CA ALA A 239 -9.10 -24.74 6.92
C ALA A 239 -9.15 -26.21 7.35
N GLU A 240 -8.70 -27.13 6.49
CA GLU A 240 -8.61 -28.56 6.79
C GLU A 240 -7.59 -28.87 7.89
N GLN A 241 -6.45 -28.17 7.89
CA GLN A 241 -5.42 -28.31 8.92
C GLN A 241 -5.89 -27.79 10.28
N ALA A 242 -6.64 -26.69 10.30
CA ALA A 242 -7.18 -26.12 11.52
C ALA A 242 -8.30 -27.00 12.11
N VAL A 243 -9.16 -27.54 11.25
CA VAL A 243 -10.28 -28.40 11.63
C VAL A 243 -10.42 -29.53 10.61
N PRO A 244 -9.99 -30.76 10.93
CA PRO A 244 -10.13 -31.90 10.03
C PRO A 244 -11.58 -32.13 9.59
N GLY A 245 -11.80 -32.33 8.29
CA GLY A 245 -13.11 -32.46 7.66
C GLY A 245 -13.78 -31.14 7.28
N CYS A 246 -13.21 -29.98 7.66
CA CYS A 246 -13.78 -28.66 7.35
C CYS A 246 -13.90 -28.41 5.85
N ALA A 247 -12.87 -28.76 5.07
CA ALA A 247 -12.91 -28.56 3.63
C ALA A 247 -14.06 -29.34 2.99
N ARG A 248 -14.26 -30.59 3.42
CA ARG A 248 -15.35 -31.43 2.91
C ARG A 248 -16.72 -30.91 3.35
N ALA A 249 -16.86 -30.52 4.61
CA ALA A 249 -18.11 -29.97 5.13
C ALA A 249 -18.54 -28.70 4.38
N VAL A 250 -17.60 -27.80 4.07
CA VAL A 250 -17.87 -26.60 3.25
C VAL A 250 -18.31 -26.99 1.84
N GLN A 251 -17.59 -27.90 1.18
CA GLN A 251 -17.95 -28.38 -0.16
C GLN A 251 -19.35 -29.03 -0.20
N ASP A 252 -19.64 -29.90 0.76
CA ASP A 252 -20.95 -30.56 0.87
C ASP A 252 -22.07 -29.56 1.12
N THR A 253 -21.81 -28.54 1.94
CA THR A 253 -22.79 -27.49 2.22
C THR A 253 -23.08 -26.67 0.97
N LEU A 254 -22.04 -26.24 0.25
CA LEU A 254 -22.20 -25.48 -0.99
C LEU A 254 -22.98 -26.28 -2.04
N GLN A 255 -22.68 -27.58 -2.20
CA GLN A 255 -23.42 -28.44 -3.12
C GLN A 255 -24.90 -28.58 -2.72
N ARG A 256 -25.19 -28.79 -1.43
CA ARG A 256 -26.58 -28.90 -0.94
C ARG A 256 -27.36 -27.61 -1.13
N VAL A 257 -26.73 -26.46 -0.93
CA VAL A 257 -27.35 -25.16 -1.19
C VAL A 257 -27.64 -25.00 -2.69
N ALA A 258 -26.68 -25.31 -3.55
CA ALA A 258 -26.88 -25.30 -5.00
C ALA A 258 -28.06 -26.18 -5.43
N ASP A 259 -28.10 -27.43 -4.97
CA ASP A 259 -29.17 -28.37 -5.29
C ASP A 259 -30.54 -27.88 -4.78
N TYR A 260 -30.57 -27.35 -3.55
CA TYR A 260 -31.78 -26.77 -2.96
C TYR A 260 -32.30 -25.58 -3.79
N LEU A 261 -31.42 -24.67 -4.20
CA LEU A 261 -31.80 -23.52 -5.00
C LEU A 261 -32.36 -23.95 -6.36
N LEU A 262 -31.69 -24.87 -7.06
CA LEU A 262 -32.10 -25.35 -8.38
C LEU A 262 -33.42 -26.13 -8.35
N THR A 263 -33.75 -26.78 -7.24
CA THR A 263 -34.97 -27.60 -7.11
C THR A 263 -36.16 -26.85 -6.52
N SER A 264 -35.91 -25.92 -5.60
CA SER A 264 -36.95 -25.32 -4.75
C SER A 264 -37.26 -23.86 -5.09
N SER A 265 -36.42 -23.19 -5.87
CA SER A 265 -36.61 -21.77 -6.19
C SER A 265 -37.06 -21.56 -7.64
N SER A 266 -38.27 -21.03 -7.82
CA SER A 266 -38.85 -20.73 -9.13
C SER A 266 -38.36 -19.42 -9.74
N SER A 267 -37.65 -18.59 -8.98
CA SER A 267 -37.13 -17.30 -9.43
C SER A 267 -35.86 -16.89 -8.68
N VAL A 268 -35.05 -16.02 -9.31
CA VAL A 268 -33.83 -15.44 -8.71
C VAL A 268 -34.11 -14.71 -7.40
N PRO A 269 -35.15 -13.86 -7.26
CA PRO A 269 -35.47 -13.22 -5.98
C PRO A 269 -35.75 -14.21 -4.85
N THR A 270 -36.48 -15.29 -5.14
CA THR A 270 -36.79 -16.34 -4.16
C THR A 270 -35.53 -17.09 -3.76
N ALA A 271 -34.70 -17.45 -4.74
CA ALA A 271 -33.42 -18.13 -4.51
C ALA A 271 -32.47 -17.29 -3.66
N ALA A 272 -32.30 -16.01 -4.00
CA ALA A 272 -31.47 -15.06 -3.24
C ALA A 272 -31.95 -14.93 -1.80
N THR A 273 -33.26 -14.73 -1.59
CA THR A 273 -33.84 -14.63 -0.23
C THR A 273 -33.57 -15.89 0.58
N ALA A 274 -33.62 -17.07 -0.05
CA ALA A 274 -33.44 -18.34 0.63
C ALA A 274 -32.01 -18.56 1.16
N VAL A 275 -31.01 -17.89 0.59
CA VAL A 275 -29.62 -17.87 1.09
C VAL A 275 -29.28 -16.58 1.85
N GLY A 276 -30.28 -15.78 2.21
CA GLY A 276 -30.11 -14.54 2.97
C GLY A 276 -29.53 -13.38 2.16
N VAL A 277 -29.58 -13.46 0.82
CA VAL A 277 -29.21 -12.37 -0.08
C VAL A 277 -30.43 -11.50 -0.35
N CYS A 278 -30.27 -10.18 -0.19
CA CYS A 278 -31.30 -9.20 -0.53
C CYS A 278 -31.61 -9.27 -2.03
N PRO A 279 -32.86 -9.52 -2.46
CA PRO A 279 -33.17 -9.66 -3.89
C PRO A 279 -32.78 -8.44 -4.73
N GLY A 280 -32.89 -7.23 -4.17
CA GLY A 280 -32.53 -5.99 -4.85
C GLY A 280 -31.02 -5.76 -5.01
N THR A 281 -30.17 -6.59 -4.42
CA THR A 281 -28.69 -6.51 -4.57
C THR A 281 -28.15 -7.54 -5.56
N VAL A 282 -29.00 -8.41 -6.10
CA VAL A 282 -28.59 -9.39 -7.11
C VAL A 282 -28.26 -8.64 -8.41
N PRO A 283 -27.05 -8.81 -8.98
CA PRO A 283 -26.68 -8.15 -10.23
C PRO A 283 -27.66 -8.47 -11.37
N ALA A 284 -27.97 -7.46 -12.19
CA ALA A 284 -28.96 -7.59 -13.26
C ALA A 284 -28.61 -8.65 -14.33
N TYR A 285 -27.35 -9.05 -14.44
CA TYR A 285 -26.93 -10.12 -15.36
C TYR A 285 -27.32 -11.53 -14.86
N ILE A 286 -27.63 -11.68 -13.58
CA ILE A 286 -28.10 -12.95 -12.99
C ILE A 286 -29.60 -13.09 -13.26
N THR A 287 -29.92 -13.68 -14.41
CA THR A 287 -31.29 -13.78 -14.92
C THR A 287 -31.99 -15.10 -14.60
N SER A 288 -31.27 -16.07 -14.03
CA SER A 288 -31.82 -17.37 -13.67
C SER A 288 -31.18 -17.92 -12.40
N THR A 289 -31.87 -18.85 -11.74
CA THR A 289 -31.33 -19.57 -10.57
C THR A 289 -30.05 -20.33 -10.91
N GLN A 290 -29.93 -20.82 -12.15
CA GLN A 290 -28.72 -21.49 -12.64
C GLN A 290 -27.51 -20.54 -12.64
N VAL A 291 -27.68 -19.32 -13.15
CA VAL A 291 -26.61 -18.31 -13.13
C VAL A 291 -26.30 -17.90 -11.69
N LEU A 292 -27.32 -17.74 -10.83
CA LEU A 292 -27.12 -17.41 -9.42
C LEU A 292 -26.30 -18.47 -8.66
N VAL A 293 -26.42 -19.75 -9.02
CA VAL A 293 -25.68 -20.85 -8.39
C VAL A 293 -24.24 -20.97 -8.93
N GLN A 294 -23.99 -20.46 -10.14
CA GLN A 294 -22.66 -20.51 -10.78
C GLN A 294 -21.74 -19.37 -10.34
N GLU A 295 -22.31 -18.21 -9.98
CA GLU A 295 -21.62 -17.01 -9.51
C GLU A 295 -21.42 -17.01 -7.98
#